data_AF-A0A6C0KGQ6-F1
#
_entry.id   AF-A0A6C0KGQ6-F1
#
_cell.length_a   1.000
_cell.length_b   1.000
_cell.length_c   1.000
_cell.angle_alpha   90.00
_cell.angle_beta   90.00
_cell.angle_gamma   90.00
#
_symmetry.space_group_name_H-M   'P 1'
#
loop_
_entity.id
_entity.type
_entity.pdbx_description
1 polymer ?
#
loop_
_entity_poly.entity_id
_entity_poly.type
_entity_poly.pdbx_seq_one_letter_code
_entity_poly.pdbx_strand_id
1 'polypeptide(L)'
;MIPKIIHQIWTQGCDRVPEKTRRYVDKWKDVAAKTNYQYMCWSDNSIKDLLKTYDESLIDIYDSFTLPQQRSDFGRYLLLYIKGGFYLDMDIEPGHESLNTLVDKNKIVTGSGGHSGVTQSFIGAVPSHPMFKDLIEHIRNSYRRKWYECIDVIYVERTTGGKVYAAMIERYRNDVYQIPSELTPQCNSFDEDCSIGNEKYSNSITITHFDKTWNILLVFQHFITFYRFVMTITAFFLIYLCYSSCSSYGIDILCNLQQAIIGLLILTIFYQLVYYLVMNNVCRASVVYFTLLLVCYVSLSKKCNVCKM
;
A
#
# COMPACT_ATOMS: atom_id res chain seq x y z
N MET A 1 -4.35 28.16 14.61
CA MET A 1 -5.34 27.16 15.02
C MET A 1 -5.69 26.26 13.84
N ILE A 2 -5.67 24.95 14.07
CA ILE A 2 -6.16 23.92 13.15
C ILE A 2 -7.70 23.99 13.09
N PRO A 3 -8.32 24.00 11.89
CA PRO A 3 -9.78 24.03 11.75
C PRO A 3 -10.48 22.86 12.47
N LYS A 4 -11.68 23.11 13.00
CA LYS A 4 -12.49 22.06 13.65
C LYS A 4 -13.26 21.22 12.63
N ILE A 5 -12.52 20.48 11.82
CA ILE A 5 -13.06 19.58 10.78
C ILE A 5 -12.45 18.21 10.99
N ILE A 6 -13.28 17.17 10.98
CA ILE A 6 -12.86 15.77 11.00
C ILE A 6 -13.04 15.20 9.60
N HIS A 7 -11.97 14.61 9.07
CA HIS A 7 -11.93 13.96 7.78
C HIS A 7 -11.68 12.47 7.94
N GLN A 8 -12.53 11.65 7.33
CA GLN A 8 -12.28 10.23 7.15
C GLN A 8 -12.50 9.84 5.68
N ILE A 9 -11.74 8.88 5.17
CA ILE A 9 -11.84 8.43 3.77
C ILE A 9 -12.27 6.97 3.70
N TRP A 10 -13.30 6.70 2.89
CA TRP A 10 -13.64 5.37 2.41
C TRP A 10 -13.89 5.43 0.91
N THR A 11 -12.89 5.05 0.13
CA THR A 11 -12.82 5.26 -1.33
C THR A 11 -14.01 4.65 -2.06
N GLN A 12 -14.54 3.52 -1.58
CA GLN A 12 -15.70 2.83 -2.16
C GLN A 12 -17.05 3.50 -1.89
N GLY A 13 -17.12 4.50 -1.01
CA GLY A 13 -18.36 5.19 -0.63
C GLY A 13 -18.66 5.10 0.87
N CYS A 14 -18.94 6.25 1.51
CA CYS A 14 -19.17 6.35 2.95
C CYS A 14 -20.37 5.53 3.46
N ASP A 15 -21.33 5.24 2.59
CA ASP A 15 -22.47 4.36 2.81
C ASP A 15 -22.08 2.87 2.84
N ARG A 16 -20.90 2.52 2.31
CA ARG A 16 -20.37 1.15 2.19
C ARG A 16 -19.32 0.81 3.24
N VAL A 17 -19.13 1.66 4.25
CA VAL A 17 -18.23 1.36 5.37
C VAL A 17 -18.73 0.10 6.10
N PRO A 18 -17.91 -0.96 6.28
CA PRO A 18 -18.30 -2.18 6.97
C PRO A 18 -18.79 -1.92 8.39
N GLU A 19 -19.71 -2.74 8.89
CA GLU A 19 -20.34 -2.56 10.21
C GLU A 19 -19.32 -2.44 11.36
N LYS A 20 -18.30 -3.31 11.38
CA LYS A 20 -17.22 -3.28 12.40
C LYS A 20 -16.50 -1.93 12.44
N THR A 21 -16.33 -1.28 11.31
CA THR A 21 -15.64 0.02 11.18
C THR A 21 -16.62 1.18 11.38
N ARG A 22 -17.88 1.02 10.97
CA ARG A 22 -18.94 2.02 11.06
C ARG A 22 -19.19 2.48 12.50
N ARG A 23 -19.03 1.59 13.47
CA ARG A 23 -19.14 1.96 14.89
C ARG A 23 -18.18 3.07 15.32
N TYR A 24 -16.97 3.13 14.74
CA TYR A 24 -15.99 4.18 15.06
C TYR A 24 -16.34 5.49 14.34
N VAL A 25 -16.79 5.38 13.09
CA VAL A 25 -17.31 6.50 12.30
C VAL A 25 -18.46 7.20 13.04
N ASP A 26 -19.42 6.44 13.54
CA ASP A 26 -20.58 7.00 14.23
C ASP A 26 -20.19 7.66 15.56
N LYS A 27 -19.22 7.10 16.30
CA LYS A 27 -18.65 7.78 17.47
C LYS A 27 -17.99 9.11 17.13
N TRP A 28 -17.27 9.20 16.00
CA TRP A 28 -16.69 10.49 15.56
C TRP A 28 -17.74 11.50 15.12
N LYS A 29 -18.84 11.07 14.49
CA LYS A 29 -19.98 11.96 14.21
C LYS A 29 -20.62 12.49 15.49
N ASP A 30 -20.79 11.64 16.49
CA ASP A 30 -21.32 12.03 17.81
C ASP A 30 -20.39 13.03 18.51
N VAL A 31 -19.08 12.77 18.50
CA VAL A 31 -18.06 13.70 19.01
C VAL A 31 -18.16 15.03 18.27
N ALA A 32 -18.26 15.01 16.94
CA ALA A 32 -18.34 16.21 16.14
C ALA A 32 -19.57 17.05 16.47
N ALA A 33 -20.74 16.41 16.58
CA ALA A 33 -21.99 17.05 16.97
C ALA A 33 -21.92 17.69 18.38
N LYS A 34 -21.23 17.04 19.32
CA LYS A 34 -21.11 17.52 20.72
C LYS A 34 -20.03 18.59 20.90
N THR A 35 -19.03 18.65 20.03
CA THR A 35 -17.83 19.49 20.22
C THR A 35 -17.66 20.60 19.18
N ASN A 36 -18.69 20.85 18.38
CA ASN A 36 -18.71 21.85 17.32
C ASN A 36 -17.61 21.62 16.26
N TYR A 37 -17.41 20.35 15.87
CA TYR A 37 -16.64 20.00 14.69
C TYR A 37 -17.58 19.71 13.53
N GLN A 38 -17.11 19.99 12.32
CA GLN A 38 -17.72 19.46 11.10
C GLN A 38 -17.16 18.06 10.84
N TYR A 39 -18.03 17.06 10.71
CA TYR A 39 -17.63 15.75 10.22
C TYR A 39 -17.77 15.67 8.70
N MET A 40 -16.75 15.16 8.01
CA MET A 40 -16.75 14.92 6.57
C MET A 40 -16.20 13.53 6.26
N CYS A 41 -16.98 12.73 5.54
CA CYS A 41 -16.52 11.49 4.96
C CYS A 41 -16.34 11.64 3.44
N TRP A 42 -15.26 11.07 2.92
CA TRP A 42 -14.83 11.22 1.54
C TRP A 42 -14.74 9.87 0.82
N SER A 43 -15.32 9.82 -0.38
CA SER A 43 -15.19 8.75 -1.37
C SER A 43 -14.32 9.19 -2.55
N ASP A 44 -13.97 8.25 -3.44
CA ASP A 44 -13.25 8.55 -4.68
C ASP A 44 -13.92 9.68 -5.48
N ASN A 45 -15.24 9.64 -5.62
CA ASN A 45 -15.98 10.66 -6.37
C ASN A 45 -15.83 12.04 -5.73
N SER A 46 -16.02 12.16 -4.42
CA SER A 46 -15.87 13.44 -3.72
C SER A 46 -14.44 13.97 -3.73
N ILE A 47 -13.43 13.09 -3.73
CA ILE A 47 -12.03 13.50 -3.84
C ILE A 47 -11.75 14.00 -5.26
N LYS A 48 -12.26 13.34 -6.29
CA LYS A 48 -12.15 13.81 -7.68
C LYS A 48 -12.86 15.14 -7.90
N ASP A 49 -14.04 15.34 -7.31
CA ASP A 49 -14.74 16.61 -7.39
C ASP A 49 -13.95 17.74 -6.72
N LEU A 50 -13.29 17.44 -5.60
CA LEU A 50 -12.36 18.38 -4.98
C LEU A 50 -11.16 18.69 -5.90
N LEU A 51 -10.59 17.68 -6.56
CA LEU A 51 -9.48 17.86 -7.51
C LEU A 51 -9.85 18.74 -8.70
N LYS A 52 -11.05 18.58 -9.29
CA LYS A 52 -11.53 19.45 -10.37
C LYS A 52 -11.51 20.93 -9.98
N THR A 53 -11.80 21.23 -8.72
CA THR A 53 -11.80 22.63 -8.23
C THR A 53 -10.44 23.15 -7.83
N TYR A 54 -9.51 22.27 -7.45
CA TYR A 54 -8.19 22.65 -6.94
C TYR A 54 -7.11 22.64 -8.03
N ASP A 55 -6.95 21.51 -8.72
CA ASP A 55 -5.97 21.31 -9.79
C ASP A 55 -6.38 20.04 -10.57
N GLU A 56 -7.04 20.25 -11.70
CA GLU A 56 -7.58 19.16 -12.55
C GLU A 56 -6.47 18.24 -13.09
N SER A 57 -5.22 18.75 -13.22
CA SER A 57 -4.08 17.95 -13.69
C SER A 57 -3.72 16.80 -12.75
N LEU A 58 -4.15 16.86 -11.49
CA LEU A 58 -3.93 15.81 -10.50
C LEU A 58 -4.91 14.64 -10.63
N ILE A 59 -5.96 14.75 -11.45
CA ILE A 59 -6.93 13.67 -11.65
C ILE A 59 -6.28 12.45 -12.31
N ASP A 60 -5.46 12.65 -13.33
CA ASP A 60 -4.74 11.55 -14.01
C ASP A 60 -3.79 10.81 -13.06
N ILE A 61 -3.17 11.56 -12.14
CA ILE A 61 -2.31 11.00 -11.10
C ILE A 61 -3.15 10.16 -10.13
N TYR A 62 -4.26 10.71 -9.66
CA TYR A 62 -5.17 10.01 -8.77
C TYR A 62 -5.72 8.72 -9.38
N ASP A 63 -6.12 8.77 -10.65
CA ASP A 63 -6.69 7.63 -11.38
C ASP A 63 -5.65 6.56 -11.70
N SER A 64 -4.38 6.93 -11.79
CA SER A 64 -3.29 5.97 -11.94
C SER A 64 -3.02 5.12 -10.69
N PHE A 65 -3.52 5.54 -9.52
CA PHE A 65 -3.40 4.74 -8.30
C PHE A 65 -4.35 3.54 -8.36
N THR A 66 -3.79 2.35 -8.50
CA THR A 66 -4.54 1.09 -8.54
C THR A 66 -4.87 0.54 -7.15
N LEU A 67 -4.16 1.01 -6.11
CA LEU A 67 -4.33 0.56 -4.74
C LEU A 67 -5.21 1.55 -3.97
N PRO A 68 -6.29 1.11 -3.30
CA PRO A 68 -7.14 1.98 -2.50
C PRO A 68 -6.39 2.77 -1.43
N GLN A 69 -5.34 2.16 -0.84
CA GLN A 69 -4.48 2.83 0.14
C GLN A 69 -3.83 4.10 -0.44
N GLN A 70 -3.30 4.06 -1.66
CA GLN A 70 -2.67 5.22 -2.28
C GLN A 70 -3.67 6.36 -2.53
N ARG A 71 -4.91 6.01 -2.89
CA ARG A 71 -5.99 7.00 -3.06
C ARG A 71 -6.35 7.66 -1.73
N SER A 72 -6.43 6.88 -0.64
CA SER A 72 -6.66 7.40 0.71
C SER A 72 -5.49 8.25 1.23
N ASP A 73 -4.25 7.84 0.95
CA ASP A 73 -3.04 8.59 1.29
C ASP A 73 -2.96 9.92 0.52
N PHE A 74 -3.18 9.90 -0.79
CA PHE A 74 -3.19 11.14 -1.57
C PHE A 74 -4.36 12.06 -1.15
N GLY A 75 -5.54 11.48 -0.96
CA GLY A 75 -6.74 12.19 -0.53
C GLY A 75 -6.54 12.91 0.80
N ARG A 76 -5.96 12.27 1.82
CA ARG A 76 -5.76 12.92 3.14
C ARG A 76 -4.86 14.15 3.04
N TYR A 77 -3.79 14.09 2.25
CA TYR A 77 -2.88 15.23 2.08
C TYR A 77 -3.56 16.39 1.34
N LEU A 78 -4.34 16.08 0.30
CA LEU A 78 -5.13 17.07 -0.43
C LEU A 78 -6.16 17.76 0.47
N LEU A 79 -6.89 16.98 1.27
CA LEU A 79 -7.89 17.49 2.20
C LEU A 79 -7.27 18.44 3.23
N LEU A 80 -6.17 18.02 3.85
CA LEU A 80 -5.45 18.84 4.82
C LEU A 80 -4.85 20.09 4.20
N TYR A 81 -4.37 20.02 2.95
CA TYR A 81 -3.89 21.20 2.24
C TYR A 81 -5.01 22.20 1.95
N ILE A 82 -6.16 21.74 1.46
CA ILE A 82 -7.24 22.65 1.03
C ILE A 82 -8.05 23.14 2.22
N LYS A 83 -8.42 22.26 3.14
CA LYS A 83 -9.37 22.52 4.22
C LYS A 83 -8.72 22.62 5.60
N GLY A 84 -7.51 22.09 5.77
CA GLY A 84 -6.94 21.86 7.09
C GLY A 84 -7.76 20.82 7.86
N GLY A 85 -7.75 20.92 9.18
CA GLY A 85 -8.52 20.05 10.07
C GLY A 85 -7.76 18.80 10.50
N PHE A 86 -8.49 17.79 10.93
CA PHE A 86 -7.98 16.52 11.43
C PHE A 86 -8.41 15.38 10.52
N TYR A 87 -7.44 14.71 9.92
CA TYR A 87 -7.61 13.43 9.27
C TYR A 87 -7.40 12.29 10.27
N LEU A 88 -8.31 11.31 10.24
CA LEU A 88 -8.27 10.11 11.06
C LEU A 88 -8.63 8.90 10.17
N ASP A 89 -7.85 7.82 10.23
CA ASP A 89 -8.22 6.56 9.58
C ASP A 89 -9.56 6.04 10.13
N MET A 90 -10.28 5.25 9.32
CA MET A 90 -11.64 4.78 9.63
C MET A 90 -11.70 3.81 10.82
N ASP A 91 -10.57 3.19 11.17
CA ASP A 91 -10.38 2.27 12.28
C ASP A 91 -9.86 2.97 13.56
N ILE A 92 -9.82 4.30 13.57
CA ILE A 92 -9.53 5.09 14.76
C ILE A 92 -10.83 5.41 15.50
N GLU A 93 -10.86 5.07 16.77
CA GLU A 93 -11.93 5.39 17.71
C GLU A 93 -11.59 6.66 18.51
N PRO A 94 -12.56 7.54 18.83
CA PRO A 94 -12.31 8.62 19.76
C PRO A 94 -12.05 8.08 21.17
N GLY A 95 -11.05 8.65 21.85
CA GLY A 95 -10.75 8.40 23.25
C GLY A 95 -11.57 9.29 24.19
N HIS A 96 -11.17 9.34 25.45
CA HIS A 96 -11.82 10.17 26.48
C HIS A 96 -11.39 11.63 26.39
N GLU A 97 -10.12 11.88 26.05
CA GLU A 97 -9.57 13.22 25.95
C GLU A 97 -10.02 13.94 24.68
N SER A 98 -10.25 15.24 24.80
CA SER A 98 -10.78 16.03 23.69
C SER A 98 -9.74 16.30 22.61
N LEU A 99 -10.16 16.16 21.34
CA LEU A 99 -9.39 16.62 20.17
C LEU A 99 -9.05 18.12 20.23
N ASN A 100 -9.83 18.90 20.98
CA ASN A 100 -9.57 20.33 21.24
C ASN A 100 -8.22 20.59 21.94
N THR A 101 -7.65 19.59 22.62
CA THR A 101 -6.32 19.73 23.24
C THR A 101 -5.20 19.90 22.21
N LEU A 102 -5.48 19.64 20.92
CA LEU A 102 -4.49 19.64 19.84
C LEU A 102 -4.60 20.84 18.88
N VAL A 103 -5.71 21.60 18.88
CA VAL A 103 -6.00 22.62 17.84
C VAL A 103 -4.98 23.76 17.76
N ASP A 104 -4.31 24.06 18.87
CA ASP A 104 -3.32 25.14 18.98
C ASP A 104 -1.92 24.66 19.36
N LYS A 105 -1.65 23.35 19.30
CA LYS A 105 -0.34 22.81 19.66
C LYS A 105 0.76 23.22 18.68
N ASN A 106 0.48 23.16 17.38
CA ASN A 106 1.34 23.67 16.32
C ASN A 106 0.54 23.78 15.00
N LYS A 107 1.21 24.13 13.90
CA LYS A 107 0.60 24.18 12.56
C LYS A 107 0.25 22.79 12.03
N ILE A 108 1.02 21.78 12.40
CA ILE A 108 0.78 20.37 12.11
C ILE A 108 0.81 19.58 13.43
N VAL A 109 -0.10 18.63 13.56
CA VAL A 109 -0.12 17.63 14.62
C VAL A 109 -0.06 16.25 13.97
N THR A 110 0.78 15.35 14.46
CA THR A 110 0.90 14.00 13.90
C THR A 110 0.86 12.95 15.00
N GLY A 111 0.19 11.83 14.74
CA GLY A 111 0.23 10.69 15.66
C GLY A 111 1.61 10.05 15.75
N SER A 112 1.86 9.34 16.85
CA SER A 112 3.06 8.53 17.04
C SER A 112 2.88 7.08 16.55
N GLY A 113 3.99 6.44 16.18
CA GLY A 113 4.03 5.08 15.63
C GLY A 113 4.39 5.07 14.14
N GLY A 114 4.38 3.91 13.48
CA GLY A 114 4.65 3.86 12.03
C GLY A 114 6.11 4.11 11.65
N HIS A 115 6.35 4.89 10.58
CA HIS A 115 7.68 5.09 9.98
C HIS A 115 8.42 6.23 10.66
N SER A 116 9.66 5.98 11.08
CA SER A 116 10.48 6.96 11.82
C SER A 116 9.76 7.55 13.06
N GLY A 117 8.85 6.77 13.66
CA GLY A 117 8.09 7.16 14.85
C GLY A 117 6.85 8.01 14.58
N VAL A 118 6.55 8.38 13.33
CA VAL A 118 5.34 9.15 12.97
C VAL A 118 4.38 8.37 12.06
N THR A 119 3.09 8.52 12.32
CA THR A 119 2.03 7.87 11.53
C THR A 119 1.20 8.89 10.76
N GLN A 120 0.80 8.50 9.56
CA GLN A 120 -0.15 9.26 8.74
C GLN A 120 -1.62 8.91 9.01
N SER A 121 -1.88 7.98 9.94
CA SER A 121 -3.24 7.58 10.33
C SER A 121 -3.98 8.65 11.13
N PHE A 122 -3.24 9.51 11.84
CA PHE A 122 -3.75 10.70 12.53
C PHE A 122 -2.92 11.89 12.09
N ILE A 123 -3.55 12.89 11.47
CA ILE A 123 -2.89 14.15 11.09
C ILE A 123 -3.83 15.34 11.33
N GLY A 124 -3.40 16.33 12.11
CA GLY A 124 -4.02 17.65 12.19
C GLY A 124 -3.19 18.68 11.43
N ALA A 125 -3.82 19.62 10.71
CA ALA A 125 -3.08 20.67 10.02
C ALA A 125 -3.88 21.96 9.79
N VAL A 126 -3.16 23.08 9.77
CA VAL A 126 -3.69 24.33 9.19
C VAL A 126 -3.79 24.21 7.66
N PRO A 127 -4.80 24.83 7.03
CA PRO A 127 -4.91 24.83 5.58
C PRO A 127 -3.71 25.54 4.95
N SER A 128 -3.41 25.17 3.70
CA SER A 128 -2.37 25.75 2.85
C SER A 128 -0.94 25.63 3.40
N HIS A 129 -0.70 24.71 4.35
CA HIS A 129 0.65 24.51 4.87
C HIS A 129 1.62 24.00 3.78
N PRO A 130 2.82 24.61 3.60
CA PRO A 130 3.75 24.26 2.52
C PRO A 130 4.15 22.79 2.46
N MET A 131 4.26 22.12 3.62
CA MET A 131 4.59 20.69 3.68
C MET A 131 3.66 19.83 2.80
N PHE A 132 2.34 20.05 2.83
CA PHE A 132 1.43 19.23 2.02
C PHE A 132 1.51 19.59 0.54
N LYS A 133 1.82 20.85 0.20
CA LYS A 133 2.10 21.24 -1.19
C LYS A 133 3.33 20.50 -1.73
N ASP A 134 4.42 20.50 -0.98
CA ASP A 134 5.65 19.78 -1.32
C ASP A 134 5.42 18.27 -1.42
N LEU A 135 4.58 17.72 -0.53
CA LEU A 135 4.20 16.31 -0.55
C LEU A 135 3.39 15.95 -1.80
N ILE A 136 2.39 16.75 -2.16
CA ILE A 136 1.60 16.57 -3.38
C ILE A 136 2.51 16.69 -4.62
N GLU A 137 3.43 17.65 -4.63
CA GLU A 137 4.40 17.82 -5.72
C GLU A 137 5.40 16.65 -5.79
N HIS A 138 5.83 16.12 -4.66
CA HIS A 138 6.63 14.90 -4.63
C HIS A 138 5.88 13.73 -5.28
N ILE A 139 4.61 13.54 -4.90
CA ILE A 139 3.76 12.48 -5.45
C ILE A 139 3.59 12.68 -6.96
N ARG A 140 3.31 13.91 -7.42
CA ARG A 140 3.22 14.26 -8.86
C ARG A 140 4.47 13.83 -9.64
N ASN A 141 5.65 13.91 -9.03
CA ASN A 141 6.90 13.55 -9.69
C ASN A 141 7.29 12.07 -9.52
N SER A 142 6.68 11.35 -8.57
CA SER A 142 7.09 9.99 -8.19
C SER A 142 6.01 8.92 -8.37
N TYR A 143 4.76 9.29 -8.72
CA TYR A 143 3.60 8.38 -8.77
C TYR A 143 3.77 7.18 -9.69
N ARG A 144 4.58 7.27 -10.75
CA ARG A 144 4.75 6.17 -11.68
C ARG A 144 5.43 4.99 -11.01
N ARG A 145 4.78 3.83 -11.07
CA ARG A 145 5.37 2.57 -10.62
C ARG A 145 6.57 2.21 -11.48
N LYS A 146 7.69 1.91 -10.82
CA LYS A 146 8.91 1.50 -11.52
C LYS A 146 8.81 0.02 -11.88
N TRP A 147 9.46 -0.37 -12.98
CA TRP A 147 9.36 -1.71 -13.56
C TRP A 147 9.79 -2.85 -12.60
N TYR A 148 10.63 -2.53 -11.62
CA TYR A 148 11.15 -3.45 -10.62
C TYR A 148 10.35 -3.47 -9.31
N GLU A 149 9.34 -2.61 -9.17
CA GLU A 149 8.53 -2.52 -7.94
C GLU A 149 7.43 -3.57 -7.95
N CYS A 150 7.82 -4.84 -7.82
CA CYS A 150 6.86 -5.95 -7.85
C CYS A 150 6.20 -6.20 -6.48
N ILE A 151 6.49 -5.35 -5.48
CA ILE A 151 5.88 -5.38 -4.14
C ILE A 151 5.08 -4.09 -3.92
N ASP A 152 3.78 -4.23 -3.71
CA ASP A 152 2.85 -3.10 -3.54
C ASP A 152 3.24 -2.21 -2.37
N VAL A 153 3.62 -2.79 -1.22
CA VAL A 153 4.03 -2.00 -0.05
C VAL A 153 5.22 -1.09 -0.35
N ILE A 154 6.22 -1.55 -1.12
CA ILE A 154 7.36 -0.70 -1.50
C ILE A 154 6.91 0.44 -2.40
N TYR A 155 6.01 0.15 -3.33
CA TYR A 155 5.45 1.16 -4.24
C TYR A 155 4.62 2.21 -3.48
N VAL A 156 3.74 1.79 -2.57
CA VAL A 156 2.94 2.68 -1.71
C VAL A 156 3.86 3.54 -0.85
N GLU A 157 4.75 2.93 -0.07
CA GLU A 157 5.63 3.64 0.87
C GLU A 157 6.53 4.67 0.17
N ARG A 158 6.99 4.39 -1.05
CA ARG A 158 7.81 5.34 -1.82
C ARG A 158 6.99 6.49 -2.42
N THR A 159 5.70 6.30 -2.67
CA THR A 159 4.88 7.29 -3.38
C THR A 159 4.06 8.11 -2.40
N THR A 160 3.08 7.48 -1.75
CA THR A 160 2.07 8.15 -0.92
C THR A 160 2.13 7.72 0.54
N GLY A 161 2.90 6.69 0.87
CA GLY A 161 2.88 6.07 2.19
C GLY A 161 3.74 6.75 3.26
N GLY A 162 3.86 6.06 4.39
CA GLY A 162 4.47 6.57 5.61
C GLY A 162 5.92 7.00 5.46
N LYS A 163 6.73 6.39 4.57
CA LYS A 163 8.13 6.81 4.37
C LYS A 163 8.23 8.23 3.79
N VAL A 164 7.44 8.56 2.77
CA VAL A 164 7.46 9.92 2.20
C VAL A 164 6.90 10.92 3.21
N TYR A 165 5.81 10.56 3.89
CA TYR A 165 5.22 11.39 4.93
C TYR A 165 6.22 11.71 6.06
N ALA A 166 6.90 10.69 6.59
CA ALA A 166 7.91 10.86 7.64
C ALA A 166 9.07 11.77 7.19
N ALA A 167 9.51 11.65 5.94
CA ALA A 167 10.53 12.55 5.38
C ALA A 167 10.05 14.01 5.31
N MET A 168 8.77 14.24 5.01
CA MET A 168 8.18 15.59 5.03
C MET A 168 8.06 16.13 6.46
N ILE A 169 7.65 15.30 7.41
CA ILE A 169 7.57 15.69 8.82
C ILE A 169 8.95 16.09 9.35
N GLU A 170 10.00 15.33 9.07
CA GLU A 170 11.36 15.67 9.48
C GLU A 170 11.83 17.01 8.88
N ARG A 171 11.54 17.24 7.59
CA ARG A 171 11.87 18.50 6.90
C ARG A 171 11.17 19.71 7.53
N TYR A 172 9.94 19.53 8.01
CA TYR A 172 9.09 20.59 8.58
C TYR A 172 8.96 20.49 10.11
N ARG A 173 9.88 19.82 10.80
CA ARG A 173 9.78 19.48 12.24
C ARG A 173 9.46 20.66 13.18
N ASN A 174 9.87 21.87 12.83
CA ASN A 174 9.61 23.07 13.63
C ASN A 174 8.11 23.44 13.68
N ASP A 175 7.36 23.07 12.64
CA ASP A 175 5.92 23.31 12.52
C ASP A 175 5.08 22.12 13.00
N VAL A 176 5.72 21.05 13.50
CA VAL A 176 5.07 19.79 13.88
C VAL A 176 5.04 19.65 15.40
N TYR A 177 3.88 19.24 15.91
CA TYR A 177 3.74 18.64 17.23
C TYR A 177 3.42 17.16 17.08
N GLN A 178 4.32 16.30 17.55
CA GLN A 178 4.08 14.86 17.59
C GLN A 178 3.32 14.50 18.87
N ILE A 179 2.18 13.83 18.73
CA ILE A 179 1.36 13.42 19.86
C ILE A 179 2.07 12.27 20.59
N PRO A 180 2.28 12.35 21.91
CA PRO A 180 2.81 11.24 22.70
C PRO A 180 2.04 9.93 22.46
N SER A 181 2.76 8.81 22.36
CA SER A 181 2.17 7.48 22.06
C SER A 181 1.10 7.05 23.06
N GLU A 182 1.20 7.53 24.30
CA GLU A 182 0.29 7.23 25.41
C GLU A 182 -1.09 7.85 25.18
N LEU A 183 -1.17 8.94 24.41
CA LEU A 183 -2.43 9.61 24.07
C LEU A 183 -3.06 9.06 22.79
N THR A 184 -2.32 8.31 21.98
CA THR A 184 -2.81 7.63 20.77
C THR A 184 -2.46 6.15 20.76
N PRO A 185 -2.88 5.37 21.77
CA PRO A 185 -2.54 3.96 21.88
C PRO A 185 -3.11 3.13 20.72
N GLN A 186 -2.40 2.05 20.40
CA GLN A 186 -2.83 1.07 19.42
C GLN A 186 -3.41 -0.14 20.12
N CYS A 187 -4.60 -0.54 19.71
CA CYS A 187 -5.23 -1.76 20.13
C CYS A 187 -5.16 -2.82 19.03
N ASN A 188 -4.68 -4.00 19.38
CA ASN A 188 -4.55 -5.11 18.45
C ASN A 188 -5.56 -6.23 18.78
N SER A 189 -5.87 -7.06 17.80
CA SER A 189 -6.83 -8.17 17.94
C SER A 189 -6.40 -9.28 18.92
N PHE A 190 -5.19 -9.21 19.49
CA PHE A 190 -4.70 -10.14 20.51
C PHE A 190 -4.80 -9.55 21.93
N ASP A 191 -5.15 -8.27 22.06
CA ASP A 191 -5.41 -7.61 23.33
C ASP A 191 -6.83 -7.97 23.75
N GLU A 192 -6.98 -8.87 24.73
CA GLU A 192 -8.28 -9.39 25.19
C GLU A 192 -9.20 -8.29 25.76
N ASP A 193 -8.66 -7.12 26.10
CA ASP A 193 -9.39 -6.03 26.75
C ASP A 193 -9.30 -4.69 25.99
N CYS A 194 -9.65 -4.76 24.70
CA CYS A 194 -9.78 -3.60 23.82
C CYS A 194 -11.08 -2.80 24.06
N SER A 195 -11.33 -2.39 25.30
CA SER A 195 -12.55 -1.67 25.67
C SER A 195 -12.21 -0.24 26.11
N ILE A 196 -12.99 0.76 25.66
CA ILE A 196 -12.84 2.17 26.09
C ILE A 196 -12.93 2.32 27.62
N GLY A 197 -13.60 1.38 28.29
CA GLY A 197 -13.73 1.35 29.76
C GLY A 197 -12.47 0.89 30.50
N ASN A 198 -11.43 0.44 29.79
CA ASN A 198 -10.18 0.04 30.40
C ASN A 198 -9.36 1.29 30.82
N GLU A 199 -8.87 1.28 32.06
CA GLU A 199 -8.06 2.35 32.65
C GLU A 199 -6.83 2.70 31.81
N LYS A 200 -6.28 1.73 31.06
CA LYS A 200 -5.18 1.89 30.08
C LYS A 200 -5.45 3.00 29.05
N TYR A 201 -6.72 3.24 28.69
CA TYR A 201 -7.12 4.21 27.67
C TYR A 201 -7.76 5.47 28.24
N SER A 202 -7.81 5.61 29.57
CA SER A 202 -8.48 6.71 30.28
C SER A 202 -8.02 8.10 29.85
N ASN A 203 -6.74 8.25 29.50
CA ASN A 203 -6.14 9.52 29.06
C ASN A 203 -5.95 9.60 27.53
N SER A 204 -6.51 8.66 26.76
CA SER A 204 -6.32 8.64 25.31
C SER A 204 -7.17 9.71 24.62
N ILE A 205 -6.60 10.37 23.60
CA ILE A 205 -7.34 11.22 22.66
C ILE A 205 -8.00 10.33 21.59
N THR A 206 -7.31 9.26 21.18
CA THR A 206 -7.81 8.30 20.20
C THR A 206 -7.27 6.91 20.48
N ILE A 207 -8.00 5.88 20.04
CA ILE A 207 -7.56 4.49 20.10
C ILE A 207 -7.57 3.94 18.67
N THR A 208 -6.43 3.47 18.18
CA THR A 208 -6.34 2.90 16.82
C THR A 208 -6.57 1.39 16.87
N HIS A 209 -7.55 0.88 16.13
CA HIS A 209 -7.86 -0.55 16.08
C HIS A 209 -7.23 -1.21 14.86
N PHE A 210 -6.14 -1.96 15.06
CA PHE A 210 -5.41 -2.58 13.95
C PHE A 210 -5.74 -4.07 13.77
N ASP A 211 -6.46 -4.42 12.71
CA ASP A 211 -6.58 -5.81 12.25
C ASP A 211 -5.39 -6.17 11.35
N LYS A 212 -4.49 -7.06 11.80
CA LYS A 212 -3.31 -7.53 11.04
C LYS A 212 -3.63 -8.33 9.76
N THR A 213 -4.88 -8.37 9.29
CA THR A 213 -5.33 -9.22 8.16
C THR A 213 -4.54 -8.96 6.88
N TRP A 214 -4.12 -7.72 6.65
CA TRP A 214 -3.27 -7.34 5.51
C TRP A 214 -1.90 -8.02 5.49
N ASN A 215 -1.28 -8.22 6.67
CA ASN A 215 0.05 -8.84 6.76
C ASN A 215 0.01 -10.34 6.43
N ILE A 216 -1.07 -11.05 6.79
CA ILE A 216 -1.19 -12.49 6.49
C ILE A 216 -1.34 -12.71 4.99
N LEU A 217 -2.24 -11.97 4.32
CA LEU A 217 -2.41 -12.09 2.86
C LEU A 217 -1.14 -11.71 2.10
N LEU A 218 -0.42 -10.67 2.56
CA LEU A 218 0.89 -10.31 2.04
C LEU A 218 1.89 -11.46 2.26
N VAL A 219 2.05 -11.98 3.48
CA VAL A 219 2.97 -13.10 3.77
C VAL A 219 2.65 -14.33 2.90
N PHE A 220 1.37 -14.66 2.70
CA PHE A 220 0.97 -15.74 1.80
C PHE A 220 1.34 -15.46 0.34
N GLN A 221 1.12 -14.24 -0.17
CA GLN A 221 1.59 -13.84 -1.50
C GLN A 221 3.12 -13.92 -1.62
N HIS A 222 3.85 -13.56 -0.56
CA HIS A 222 5.31 -13.62 -0.54
C HIS A 222 5.81 -15.07 -0.54
N PHE A 223 5.17 -15.95 0.24
CA PHE A 223 5.46 -17.38 0.25
C PHE A 223 5.25 -18.01 -1.12
N ILE A 224 4.13 -17.68 -1.78
CA ILE A 224 3.82 -18.17 -3.14
C ILE A 224 4.85 -17.66 -4.16
N THR A 225 5.25 -16.38 -4.07
CA THR A 225 6.23 -15.79 -4.99
C THR A 225 7.62 -16.38 -4.80
N PHE A 226 8.07 -16.54 -3.56
CA PHE A 226 9.35 -17.18 -3.21
C PHE A 226 9.38 -18.65 -3.66
N TYR A 227 8.31 -19.40 -3.38
CA TYR A 227 8.17 -20.79 -3.81
C TYR A 227 8.26 -20.92 -5.34
N ARG A 228 7.63 -20.01 -6.09
CA ARG A 228 7.72 -19.97 -7.56
C ARG A 228 9.13 -19.68 -8.07
N PHE A 229 9.86 -18.79 -7.40
CA PHE A 229 11.26 -18.50 -7.74
C PHE A 229 12.16 -19.72 -7.53
N VAL A 230 12.02 -20.42 -6.40
CA VAL A 230 12.74 -21.66 -6.10
C VAL A 230 12.43 -22.74 -7.14
N MET A 231 11.16 -22.96 -7.47
CA MET A 231 10.76 -23.95 -8.49
C MET A 231 11.36 -23.65 -9.86
N THR A 232 11.48 -22.36 -10.22
CA THR A 232 12.10 -21.92 -11.48
C THR A 232 13.60 -22.22 -11.49
N ILE A 233 14.34 -21.90 -10.43
CA ILE A 233 15.77 -22.22 -10.31
C ILE A 233 16.00 -23.73 -10.36
N THR A 234 15.19 -24.51 -9.62
CA THR A 234 15.29 -25.97 -9.61
C THR A 234 15.06 -26.54 -11.01
N ALA A 235 14.08 -26.01 -11.76
CA ALA A 235 13.86 -26.41 -13.15
C ALA A 235 15.08 -26.10 -14.03
N PHE A 236 15.69 -24.92 -13.93
CA PHE A 236 16.92 -24.60 -14.67
C PHE A 236 18.08 -25.52 -14.32
N PHE A 237 18.25 -25.85 -13.04
CA PHE A 237 19.29 -26.75 -12.57
C PHE A 237 19.08 -28.18 -13.11
N LEU A 238 17.85 -28.68 -13.08
CA LEU A 238 17.51 -29.99 -13.66
C LEU A 238 17.73 -30.03 -15.18
N ILE A 239 17.38 -28.96 -15.89
CA ILE A 239 17.66 -28.84 -17.34
C ILE A 239 19.17 -28.86 -17.60
N TYR A 240 19.95 -28.11 -16.81
CA TYR A 240 21.41 -28.08 -16.92
C TYR A 240 22.01 -29.46 -16.65
N LEU A 241 21.56 -30.16 -15.60
CA LEU A 241 21.98 -31.52 -15.30
C LEU A 241 21.65 -32.46 -16.46
N CYS A 242 20.41 -32.46 -16.95
CA CYS A 242 20.02 -33.26 -18.12
C CYS A 242 20.88 -32.95 -19.36
N TYR A 243 21.17 -31.67 -19.63
CA TYR A 243 22.04 -31.27 -20.73
C TYR A 243 23.47 -31.78 -20.55
N SER A 244 24.04 -31.63 -19.35
CA SER A 244 25.40 -32.08 -19.04
C SER A 244 25.56 -33.61 -19.13
N SER A 245 24.55 -34.36 -18.70
CA SER A 245 24.50 -35.83 -18.79
C SER A 245 24.28 -36.33 -20.23
N CYS A 246 23.66 -35.53 -21.09
CA CYS A 246 23.40 -35.89 -22.49
C CYS A 246 24.66 -35.90 -23.36
N SER A 247 25.74 -35.22 -22.96
CA SER A 247 27.01 -35.27 -23.70
C SER A 247 27.75 -36.61 -23.57
N SER A 248 27.31 -37.49 -22.66
CA SER A 248 28.02 -38.73 -22.34
C SER A 248 27.32 -40.01 -22.80
N TYR A 249 26.01 -40.01 -23.08
CA TYR A 249 25.26 -41.23 -23.41
C TYR A 249 24.22 -40.98 -24.50
N GLY A 250 24.51 -41.42 -25.73
CA GLY A 250 23.58 -41.35 -26.87
C GLY A 250 22.43 -42.36 -26.73
N ILE A 251 21.32 -41.94 -26.10
CA ILE A 251 20.14 -42.80 -25.91
C ILE A 251 18.86 -42.00 -26.23
N ASP A 252 18.10 -42.44 -27.24
CA ASP A 252 16.85 -41.83 -27.75
C ASP A 252 15.74 -41.67 -26.69
N ILE A 253 15.74 -42.49 -25.64
CA ILE A 253 14.79 -42.40 -24.52
C ILE A 253 14.94 -41.08 -23.76
N LEU A 254 16.17 -40.56 -23.62
CA LEU A 254 16.43 -39.27 -23.00
C LEU A 254 15.84 -38.11 -23.82
N CYS A 255 15.78 -38.25 -25.14
CA CYS A 255 15.25 -37.22 -26.04
C CYS A 255 13.72 -37.09 -25.94
N ASN A 256 13.01 -38.22 -25.84
CA ASN A 256 11.55 -38.21 -25.62
C ASN A 256 11.16 -37.73 -24.22
N LEU A 257 11.93 -38.10 -23.20
CA LEU A 257 11.76 -37.58 -21.84
C LEU A 257 12.05 -36.06 -21.79
N GLN A 258 13.06 -35.59 -22.55
CA GLN A 258 13.35 -34.17 -22.75
C GLN A 258 12.16 -33.43 -23.36
N GLN A 259 11.56 -33.96 -24.44
CA GLN A 259 10.40 -33.30 -25.07
C GLN A 259 9.19 -33.26 -24.15
N ALA A 260 8.94 -34.31 -23.36
CA ALA A 260 7.86 -34.33 -22.39
C ALA A 260 8.09 -33.33 -21.23
N ILE A 261 9.31 -33.27 -20.69
CA ILE A 261 9.68 -32.32 -19.62
C ILE A 261 9.62 -30.87 -20.14
N ILE A 262 10.13 -30.62 -21.35
CA ILE A 262 10.05 -29.31 -22.00
C ILE A 262 8.59 -28.92 -22.28
N GLY A 263 7.76 -29.86 -22.74
CA GLY A 263 6.33 -29.65 -22.93
C GLY A 263 5.60 -29.29 -21.65
N LEU A 264 5.86 -30.02 -20.55
CA LEU A 264 5.32 -29.71 -19.23
C LEU A 264 5.79 -28.35 -18.69
N LEU A 265 7.05 -27.99 -18.92
CA LEU A 265 7.60 -26.68 -18.58
C LEU A 265 6.95 -25.55 -19.37
N ILE A 266 6.76 -25.71 -20.67
CA ILE A 266 6.06 -24.73 -21.51
C ILE A 266 4.61 -24.57 -21.04
N LEU A 267 3.92 -25.68 -20.74
CA LEU A 267 2.55 -25.61 -20.22
C LEU A 267 2.49 -24.92 -18.85
N THR A 268 3.44 -25.19 -17.97
CA THR A 268 3.53 -24.58 -16.63
C THR A 268 3.85 -23.09 -16.74
N ILE A 269 4.79 -22.71 -17.61
CA ILE A 269 5.15 -21.32 -17.87
C ILE A 269 3.99 -20.58 -18.54
N PHE A 270 3.31 -21.19 -19.52
CA PHE A 270 2.16 -20.59 -20.20
C PHE A 270 0.97 -20.44 -19.25
N TYR A 271 0.68 -21.44 -18.42
CA TYR A 271 -0.34 -21.36 -17.37
C TYR A 271 0.00 -20.27 -16.36
N GLN A 272 1.27 -20.17 -15.95
CA GLN A 272 1.74 -19.08 -15.10
C GLN A 272 1.59 -17.73 -15.80
N LEU A 273 1.85 -17.62 -17.10
CA LEU A 273 1.71 -16.39 -17.89
C LEU A 273 0.24 -15.97 -18.02
N VAL A 274 -0.66 -16.90 -18.31
CA VAL A 274 -2.11 -16.65 -18.38
C VAL A 274 -2.63 -16.27 -17.00
N TYR A 275 -2.28 -17.01 -15.95
CA TYR A 275 -2.66 -16.66 -14.58
C TYR A 275 -2.10 -15.29 -14.16
N TYR A 276 -0.86 -14.98 -14.57
CA TYR A 276 -0.22 -13.70 -14.28
C TYR A 276 -0.87 -12.52 -15.02
N LEU A 277 -1.15 -12.67 -16.31
CA LEU A 277 -1.86 -11.68 -17.12
C LEU A 277 -3.30 -11.48 -16.65
N VAL A 278 -3.95 -12.54 -16.16
CA VAL A 278 -5.33 -12.48 -15.65
C VAL A 278 -5.38 -11.89 -14.22
N MET A 279 -4.40 -12.18 -13.36
CA MET A 279 -4.48 -11.82 -11.93
C MET A 279 -3.69 -10.57 -11.55
N ASN A 280 -2.63 -10.19 -12.27
CA ASN A 280 -1.71 -9.14 -11.86
C ASN A 280 -1.14 -8.36 -13.05
N ASN A 281 -1.78 -7.24 -13.39
CA ASN A 281 -1.29 -6.20 -14.31
C ASN A 281 0.06 -5.52 -13.88
N VAL A 282 1.00 -6.20 -13.18
CA VAL A 282 1.87 -5.49 -12.21
C VAL A 282 3.41 -5.68 -12.33
N CYS A 283 3.99 -6.67 -13.02
CA CYS A 283 5.47 -6.81 -13.10
C CYS A 283 5.90 -6.99 -14.57
N ARG A 284 6.44 -5.91 -15.17
CA ARG A 284 7.00 -5.91 -16.54
C ARG A 284 8.36 -6.59 -16.62
N ALA A 285 9.09 -6.72 -15.50
CA ALA A 285 10.39 -7.39 -15.44
C ALA A 285 10.33 -8.86 -15.89
N SER A 286 9.27 -9.57 -15.47
CA SER A 286 9.04 -10.97 -15.82
C SER A 286 8.88 -11.18 -17.32
N VAL A 287 8.27 -10.21 -18.01
CA VAL A 287 8.08 -10.22 -19.47
C VAL A 287 9.41 -10.01 -20.20
N VAL A 288 10.30 -9.16 -19.68
CA VAL A 288 11.65 -8.97 -20.25
C VAL A 288 12.51 -10.22 -20.06
N TYR A 289 12.47 -10.83 -18.87
CA TYR A 289 13.10 -12.14 -18.64
C TYR A 289 12.54 -13.20 -19.58
N PHE A 290 11.23 -13.19 -19.85
CA PHE A 290 10.59 -14.10 -20.80
C PHE A 290 11.06 -13.88 -22.24
N THR A 291 11.18 -12.64 -22.73
CA THR A 291 11.71 -12.36 -24.07
C THR A 291 13.15 -12.86 -24.20
N LEU A 292 13.97 -12.65 -23.16
CA LEU A 292 15.34 -13.17 -23.13
C LEU A 292 15.38 -14.70 -23.10
N LEU A 293 14.47 -15.35 -22.37
CA LEU A 293 14.34 -16.82 -22.34
C LEU A 293 13.85 -17.39 -23.67
N LEU A 294 12.93 -16.72 -24.36
CA LEU A 294 12.44 -17.12 -25.68
C LEU A 294 13.55 -16.99 -26.73
N VAL A 295 14.36 -15.92 -26.67
CA VAL A 295 15.53 -15.73 -27.53
C VAL A 295 16.61 -16.77 -27.26
N CYS A 296 16.87 -17.10 -25.99
CA CYS A 296 17.75 -18.22 -25.62
C CYS A 296 17.22 -19.56 -26.13
N TYR A 297 15.91 -19.81 -26.02
CA TYR A 297 15.26 -21.03 -26.53
C TYR A 297 15.34 -21.17 -28.05
N VAL A 298 15.03 -20.11 -28.82
CA VAL A 298 15.17 -20.11 -30.29
C VAL A 298 16.62 -20.33 -30.70
N SER A 299 17.59 -19.82 -29.93
CA SER A 299 19.00 -20.06 -30.16
C SER A 299 19.42 -21.50 -29.84
N LEU A 300 18.83 -22.11 -28.81
CA LEU A 300 19.08 -23.50 -28.42
C LEU A 300 18.42 -24.51 -29.37
N SER A 301 17.19 -24.25 -29.84
CA SER A 301 16.49 -25.12 -30.80
C SER A 301 17.16 -25.13 -32.17
N LYS A 302 17.70 -23.99 -32.62
CA LYS A 302 18.54 -23.91 -33.82
C LYS A 302 19.82 -24.74 -33.70
N LYS A 303 20.48 -24.76 -32.54
CA LYS A 303 21.67 -25.60 -32.31
C LYS A 303 21.35 -27.10 -32.24
N CYS A 304 20.18 -27.48 -31.73
CA CYS A 304 19.78 -28.89 -31.65
C CYS A 304 19.53 -29.51 -33.03
N ASN A 305 19.09 -28.73 -34.02
CA ASN A 305 18.99 -29.17 -35.42
C ASN A 305 20.33 -29.34 -36.13
N VAL A 306 21.41 -28.73 -35.62
CA VAL A 306 22.77 -28.92 -36.16
C VAL A 306 23.39 -30.24 -35.68
N CYS A 307 22.95 -30.77 -34.52
CA CYS A 307 23.38 -32.09 -34.03
C CYS A 307 22.64 -33.28 -34.69
N LYS A 308 21.74 -33.02 -35.65
CA LYS A 308 21.02 -34.04 -36.43
C LYS A 308 21.57 -34.23 -37.85
N MET A 309 22.68 -33.58 -38.22
CA MET A 309 23.43 -33.83 -39.46
C MET A 309 24.77 -34.49 -39.16
#